data_AF-A0A4P5THA8-F1
#
_entry.id   AF-A0A4P5THA8-F1
#
_cell.length_a   1.000
_cell.length_b   1.000
_cell.length_c   1.000
_cell.angle_alpha   90.00
_cell.angle_beta   90.00
_cell.angle_gamma   90.00
#
_symmetry.space_group_name_H-M   'P 1'
#
loop_
_entity.id
_entity.type
_entity.pdbx_description
1 polymer ?
#
loop_
_entity_poly.entity_id
_entity_poly.type
_entity_poly.pdbx_seq_one_letter_code
_entity_poly.pdbx_strand_id
1 'polypeptide(L)'
;MAQELQKQGDLEGAKEAYLWLTDNQPSYVATYYHLGKLLITQGEKDAALAWLNLGIEHAKAAKELHALSELQSAKLELEYEDD
;
A
#
# COMPACT_ATOMS: atom_id res chain seq x y z
N MET A 1 14.83 -1.18 1.40
CA MET A 1 14.75 -1.70 2.78
C MET A 1 13.42 -2.40 3.00
N ALA A 2 12.27 -1.71 3.01
CA ALA A 2 10.96 -2.36 3.19
C ALA A 2 10.66 -3.48 2.16
N GLN A 3 10.79 -3.20 0.86
CA GLN A 3 10.64 -4.21 -0.20
C GLN A 3 11.66 -5.35 -0.12
N GLU A 4 12.83 -5.08 0.47
CA GLU A 4 13.88 -6.10 0.61
C GLU A 4 13.53 -7.06 1.76
N LEU A 5 13.07 -6.53 2.89
CA LEU A 5 12.54 -7.32 4.01
C LEU A 5 11.37 -8.19 3.53
N GLN A 6 10.46 -7.61 2.74
CA GLN A 6 9.34 -8.35 2.15
C GLN A 6 9.81 -9.51 1.28
N LYS A 7 10.82 -9.30 0.41
CA LYS A 7 11.39 -10.36 -0.43
C LYS A 7 12.09 -11.46 0.38
N GLN A 8 12.62 -11.11 1.54
CA GLN A 8 13.25 -12.05 2.47
C GLN A 8 12.22 -12.83 3.32
N GLY A 9 10.93 -12.50 3.21
CA GLY A 9 9.85 -13.10 3.99
C GLY A 9 9.66 -12.48 5.37
N ASP A 10 10.42 -11.45 5.73
CA ASP A 10 10.22 -10.66 6.94
C ASP A 10 9.08 -9.66 6.72
N LEU A 11 7.85 -10.18 6.78
CA LEU A 11 6.63 -9.42 6.51
C LEU A 11 6.34 -8.39 7.61
N GLU A 12 6.67 -8.70 8.88
CA GLU A 12 6.50 -7.78 10.00
C GLU A 12 7.49 -6.61 9.89
N GLY A 13 8.78 -6.88 9.66
CA GLY A 13 9.78 -5.84 9.47
C GLY A 13 9.51 -4.98 8.23
N ALA A 14 8.99 -5.58 7.15
CA ALA A 14 8.53 -4.84 5.99
C ALA A 14 7.36 -3.91 6.34
N LYS A 15 6.36 -4.39 7.09
CA LYS A 15 5.20 -3.59 7.53
C LYS A 15 5.62 -2.40 8.38
N GLU A 16 6.48 -2.61 9.38
CA GLU A 16 7.03 -1.53 10.20
C GLU A 16 7.78 -0.49 9.37
N ALA A 17 8.61 -0.94 8.43
CA ALA A 17 9.35 -0.04 7.54
C ALA A 17 8.42 0.77 6.62
N TYR A 18 7.35 0.16 6.11
CA TYR A 18 6.35 0.88 5.32
C TYR A 18 5.56 1.91 6.15
N LEU A 19 5.14 1.55 7.37
CA LEU A 19 4.45 2.47 8.27
C LEU A 19 5.35 3.66 8.64
N TRP A 20 6.63 3.40 8.92
CA TRP A 20 7.59 4.46 9.14
C TRP A 20 7.69 5.40 7.93
N LEU A 21 7.69 4.86 6.70
CA LEU A 21 7.71 5.67 5.48
C LEU A 21 6.42 6.50 5.32
N THR A 22 5.25 5.98 5.67
CA THR A 22 4.00 6.76 5.59
C THR A 22 4.00 7.93 6.57
N ASP A 23 4.58 7.74 7.76
CA ASP A 23 4.64 8.79 8.78
C ASP A 23 5.69 9.87 8.47
N ASN A 24 6.84 9.47 7.92
CA ASN A 24 7.97 10.38 7.70
C ASN A 24 8.03 10.95 6.28
N GLN A 25 7.45 10.26 5.30
CA GLN A 25 7.45 10.63 3.88
C GLN A 25 6.05 10.43 3.27
N PRO A 26 5.02 11.15 3.76
CA PRO A 26 3.64 10.96 3.32
C PRO A 26 3.41 11.28 1.83
N SER A 27 4.32 12.02 1.19
CA SER A 27 4.30 12.28 -0.25
C SER A 27 4.81 11.12 -1.10
N TYR A 28 5.42 10.09 -0.49
CA TYR A 28 5.95 8.94 -1.23
C TYR A 28 4.84 7.91 -1.50
N VAL A 29 4.02 8.21 -2.52
CA VAL A 29 2.78 7.50 -2.85
C VAL A 29 2.96 5.98 -3.04
N ALA A 30 4.10 5.55 -3.60
CA ALA A 30 4.40 4.13 -3.81
C ALA A 30 4.38 3.31 -2.50
N THR A 31 4.66 3.95 -1.36
CA THR A 31 4.60 3.31 -0.03
C THR A 31 3.22 2.75 0.26
N TYR A 32 2.17 3.51 -0.01
CA TYR A 32 0.79 3.11 0.26
C TYR A 32 0.37 1.90 -0.57
N TYR A 33 0.82 1.83 -1.83
CA TYR A 33 0.57 0.68 -2.70
C TYR A 33 1.25 -0.58 -2.17
N HIS A 34 2.53 -0.48 -1.82
CA HIS A 34 3.27 -1.63 -1.30
C HIS A 34 2.77 -2.09 0.07
N LEU A 35 2.41 -1.17 0.96
CA LEU A 35 1.79 -1.49 2.25
C LEU A 35 0.43 -2.17 2.05
N GLY A 36 -0.42 -1.61 1.19
CA GLY A 36 -1.72 -2.21 0.85
C GLY A 36 -1.55 -3.65 0.34
N LYS A 37 -0.67 -3.88 -0.63
CA LYS A 37 -0.38 -5.23 -1.13
C LYS A 37 0.16 -6.19 -0.07
N LEU A 38 1.06 -5.71 0.79
CA LEU A 38 1.59 -6.51 1.89
C LEU A 38 0.45 -6.96 2.82
N LEU A 39 -0.49 -6.08 3.14
CA LEU A 39 -1.64 -6.38 3.98
C LEU A 39 -2.61 -7.37 3.29
N ILE A 40 -2.83 -7.24 1.98
CA ILE A 40 -3.59 -8.23 1.19
C ILE A 40 -2.95 -9.61 1.33
N THR A 41 -1.62 -9.72 1.17
CA THR A 41 -0.92 -11.01 1.31
C THR A 41 -0.99 -11.61 2.72
N GLN A 42 -1.23 -10.79 3.74
CA GLN A 42 -1.43 -11.22 5.13
C GLN A 42 -2.90 -11.50 5.47
N GLY A 43 -3.84 -11.30 4.52
CA GLY A 43 -5.27 -11.46 4.75
C GLY A 43 -5.90 -10.30 5.53
N GLU A 44 -5.17 -9.21 5.78
CA GLU A 44 -5.65 -8.02 6.48
C GLU A 44 -6.40 -7.08 5.51
N LYS A 45 -7.48 -7.57 4.90
CA LYS A 45 -8.18 -6.89 3.80
C LYS A 45 -8.72 -5.50 4.18
N ASP A 46 -9.37 -5.36 5.33
CA ASP A 46 -9.89 -4.07 5.79
C ASP A 46 -8.78 -3.01 5.96
N ALA A 47 -7.64 -3.44 6.52
CA ALA A 47 -6.48 -2.57 6.67
C ALA A 47 -5.89 -2.20 5.31
N ALA A 48 -5.80 -3.16 4.38
CA ALA A 48 -5.34 -2.90 3.02
C ALA A 48 -6.23 -1.86 2.31
N LEU A 49 -7.55 -1.99 2.39
CA LEU A 49 -8.49 -1.01 1.81
C LEU A 49 -8.27 0.39 2.39
N ALA A 50 -8.07 0.51 3.71
CA ALA A 50 -7.82 1.79 4.36
C ALA A 50 -6.54 2.45 3.80
N TRP A 51 -5.45 1.70 3.69
CA TRP A 51 -4.17 2.22 3.17
C TRP A 51 -4.21 2.53 1.68
N LEU A 52 -4.88 1.71 0.87
CA LEU A 52 -5.06 1.96 -0.56
C LEU A 52 -5.88 3.24 -0.80
N ASN A 53 -6.98 3.44 -0.05
CA ASN A 53 -7.77 4.66 -0.12
C ASN A 53 -6.96 5.89 0.28
N LEU A 54 -6.17 5.81 1.36
CA LEU A 54 -5.29 6.91 1.76
C LEU A 54 -4.27 7.23 0.66
N GLY A 55 -3.63 6.19 0.10
CA GLY A 55 -2.71 6.33 -1.03
C GLY A 55 -3.34 7.02 -2.23
N ILE A 56 -4.59 6.69 -2.57
CA ILE A 56 -5.34 7.31 -3.68
C ILE A 56 -5.48 8.83 -3.46
N GLU A 57 -5.80 9.25 -2.24
CA GLU A 57 -5.93 10.67 -1.92
C GLU A 57 -4.58 11.41 -2.03
N HIS A 58 -3.49 10.79 -1.55
CA HIS A 58 -2.14 11.33 -1.73
C HIS A 58 -1.71 11.37 -3.21
N ALA A 59 -2.02 10.35 -4.00
CA ALA A 59 -1.73 10.28 -5.42
C ALA A 59 -2.45 11.39 -6.21
N LYS A 60 -3.74 11.60 -5.92
CA LYS A 60 -4.53 12.69 -6.52
C LYS A 60 -3.95 14.06 -6.17
N ALA A 61 -3.63 14.28 -4.90
CA ALA A 61 -3.05 15.54 -4.43
C ALA A 61 -1.70 15.84 -5.10
N ALA A 62 -0.86 14.80 -5.26
CA ALA A 62 0.44 14.91 -5.92
C ALA A 62 0.37 14.90 -7.46
N LYS A 63 -0.79 14.58 -8.04
CA LYS A 63 -0.99 14.36 -9.49
C LYS A 63 -0.12 13.21 -10.06
N GLU A 64 0.17 12.22 -9.22
CA GLU A 64 0.92 11.01 -9.58
C GLU A 64 -0.01 9.99 -10.26
N LEU A 65 -0.31 10.21 -11.55
CA LEU A 65 -1.29 9.43 -12.30
C LEU A 65 -0.95 7.94 -12.39
N HIS A 66 0.34 7.59 -12.46
CA HIS A 66 0.77 6.20 -12.51
C HIS A 66 0.43 5.47 -11.21
N ALA A 67 0.88 6.02 -10.07
CA ALA A 67 0.60 5.45 -8.77
C ALA A 67 -0.90 5.42 -8.45
N LEU A 68 -1.66 6.45 -8.88
CA LEU A 68 -3.11 6.48 -8.75
C LEU A 68 -3.76 5.27 -9.45
N SER A 69 -3.33 4.97 -10.68
CA SER A 69 -3.83 3.83 -11.44
C SER A 69 -3.52 2.50 -10.75
N GLU A 70 -2.30 2.33 -10.23
CA GLU A 70 -1.89 1.11 -9.52
C GLU A 70 -2.69 0.90 -8.23
N LEU A 71 -2.90 1.96 -7.46
CA LEU A 71 -3.68 1.93 -6.22
C LEU A 71 -5.16 1.62 -6.48
N GLN A 72 -5.76 2.22 -7.50
CA GLN A 72 -7.14 1.95 -7.88
C GLN A 72 -7.34 0.52 -8.37
N SER A 73 -6.37 0.00 -9.14
CA SER A 73 -6.40 -1.39 -9.62
C SER A 73 -6.31 -2.36 -8.44
N ALA A 74 -5.33 -2.18 -7.55
CA ALA A 74 -5.17 -3.04 -6.37
C ALA A 74 -6.39 -3.00 -5.44
N LYS A 75 -7.03 -1.84 -5.28
CA LYS A 75 -8.26 -1.71 -4.49
C LYS A 75 -9.40 -2.48 -5.14
N LEU A 76 -9.58 -2.29 -6.44
CA LEU A 76 -10.65 -2.93 -7.20
C LEU A 76 -10.50 -4.46 -7.19
N GLU A 77 -9.28 -4.97 -7.40
CA GLU A 77 -8.97 -6.41 -7.30
C GLU A 77 -9.35 -6.96 -5.92
N LEU A 78 -8.98 -6.26 -4.85
CA LEU A 78 -9.32 -6.66 -3.49
C LEU A 78 -10.83 -6.69 -3.24
N GLU A 79 -11.57 -5.68 -3.72
CA GLU A 79 -13.04 -5.60 -3.58
C GLU A 79 -13.75 -6.72 -4.34
N TYR A 80 -13.21 -7.18 -5.48
CA TYR A 80 -13.78 -8.30 -6.24
C TYR A 80 -13.43 -9.68 -5.68
N GLU A 81 -12.36 -9.81 -4.88
CA GLU A 81 -12.00 -11.06 -4.21
C GLU A 81 -12.88 -11.38 -2.99
N ASP A 82 -13.75 -10.46 -2.55
CA ASP A 82 -14.67 -10.64 -1.41
C ASP A 82 -16.12 -11.00 -1.82
N ASP A 83 -16.43 -11.05 -3.12
CA ASP A 83 -17.72 -11.51 -3.68
C ASP A 83 -17.69 -13.01 -4.08
#